data_AF-A0A135VMQ3-F1
#
_entry.id   AF-A0A135VMQ3-F1
#
_cell.length_a   1.000
_cell.length_b   1.000
_cell.length_c   1.000
_cell.angle_alpha   90.00
_cell.angle_beta   90.00
_cell.angle_gamma   90.00
#
_symmetry.space_group_name_H-M   'P 1'
#
loop_
_entity.id
_entity.type
_entity.pdbx_description
1 polymer ?
#
loop_
_entity_poly.entity_id
_entity_poly.type
_entity_poly.pdbx_seq_one_letter_code
_entity_poly.pdbx_strand_id
1 'polypeptide(L)'
;MNPGHSWIAAEFDDLPATSPSAVQWSVCLVHLFCGIGISAHIYVSDIGFWFTGLGVVTPILLVTLGIIFLVMPNEKWYRNVMVPYLSSRLNPKEEEKELFLQYHRRLRTVALPLGWLAIVVCQFLWTYTTMLMIPLAAVHRIFADSLIFVMIGIVMLFLVMILGILTISERLLGSIYSDIIHLLEFENAWREEKQRREKDRMKEEKQRGRDKRWRKRMPLHR
;
A
#
# COMPACT_ATOMS: atom_id res chain seq x y z
N MET A 1 -16.26 27.10 -12.23
CA MET A 1 -15.81 25.96 -13.07
C MET A 1 -14.61 26.44 -13.86
N ASN A 2 -13.43 25.87 -13.63
CA ASN A 2 -12.19 26.30 -14.30
C ASN A 2 -12.04 25.52 -15.62
N PRO A 3 -12.13 26.16 -16.79
CA PRO A 3 -12.04 25.47 -18.09
C PRO A 3 -10.63 24.97 -18.44
N GLY A 4 -9.62 25.20 -17.58
CA GLY A 4 -8.22 24.87 -17.84
C GLY A 4 -7.82 23.39 -17.75
N HIS A 5 -8.72 22.47 -17.38
CA HIS A 5 -8.40 21.04 -17.22
C HIS A 5 -9.09 20.12 -18.25
N SER A 6 -9.82 20.65 -19.25
CA SER A 6 -10.54 19.79 -20.21
C SER A 6 -9.63 19.07 -21.21
N TRP A 7 -8.47 19.64 -21.56
CA TRP A 7 -7.47 19.00 -22.43
C TRP A 7 -6.64 17.94 -21.71
N ILE A 8 -6.56 18.01 -20.38
CA ILE A 8 -5.99 16.97 -19.51
C ILE A 8 -6.92 15.75 -19.51
N ALA A 9 -8.22 15.89 -19.78
CA ALA A 9 -9.13 14.77 -19.66
C ALA A 9 -9.10 13.76 -20.83
N ALA A 10 -8.67 14.11 -22.03
CA ALA A 10 -8.86 13.24 -23.19
C ALA A 10 -7.72 12.20 -23.41
N GLU A 11 -6.53 12.43 -22.85
CA GLU A 11 -5.31 11.66 -23.16
C GLU A 11 -4.69 10.92 -21.96
N PHE A 12 -5.37 10.87 -20.82
CA PHE A 12 -4.83 10.28 -19.57
C PHE A 12 -5.03 8.75 -19.48
N ASP A 13 -5.68 8.14 -20.47
CA ASP A 13 -6.16 6.76 -20.39
C ASP A 13 -5.11 5.68 -20.76
N ASP A 14 -3.92 6.05 -21.23
CA ASP A 14 -3.01 5.08 -21.88
C ASP A 14 -1.74 4.68 -21.10
N LEU A 15 -1.51 5.20 -19.89
CA LEU A 15 -0.31 4.75 -19.15
C LEU A 15 -0.50 3.32 -18.61
N PRO A 16 0.35 2.35 -19.03
CA PRO A 16 0.23 0.96 -18.61
C PRO A 16 0.38 0.84 -17.10
N ALA A 17 -0.28 -0.17 -16.52
CA ALA A 17 -0.16 -0.48 -15.10
C ALA A 17 1.31 -0.72 -14.72
N THR A 18 1.66 -0.40 -13.48
CA THR A 18 2.98 -0.69 -12.93
C THR A 18 3.16 -2.20 -12.82
N SER A 19 4.19 -2.74 -13.46
CA SER A 19 4.58 -4.13 -13.27
C SER A 19 5.62 -4.23 -12.15
N PRO A 20 5.58 -5.24 -11.27
CA PRO A 20 6.63 -5.46 -10.29
C PRO A 20 7.95 -5.90 -10.97
N SER A 21 9.06 -5.38 -10.47
CA SER A 21 10.40 -5.78 -10.90
C SER A 21 10.85 -7.09 -10.22
N ALA A 22 11.84 -7.78 -10.80
CA ALA A 22 12.43 -8.98 -10.20
C ALA A 22 12.92 -8.75 -8.76
N VAL A 23 13.50 -7.58 -8.48
CA VAL A 23 13.94 -7.21 -7.11
C VAL A 23 12.75 -7.11 -6.15
N GLN A 24 11.63 -6.51 -6.57
CA GLN A 24 10.43 -6.42 -5.73
C GLN A 24 9.83 -7.79 -5.44
N TRP A 25 9.81 -8.68 -6.44
CA TRP A 25 9.44 -10.07 -6.24
C TRP A 25 10.35 -10.78 -5.25
N SER A 26 11.67 -10.65 -5.42
CA SER A 26 12.64 -11.25 -4.48
C SER A 26 12.44 -10.73 -3.06
N VAL A 27 12.26 -9.42 -2.87
CA VAL A 27 11.99 -8.83 -1.55
C VAL A 27 10.69 -9.38 -0.95
N CYS A 28 9.61 -9.45 -1.73
CA CYS A 28 8.34 -10.02 -1.28
C CYS A 28 8.48 -11.50 -0.89
N LEU A 29 9.19 -12.29 -1.69
CA LEU A 29 9.44 -13.70 -1.41
C LEU A 29 10.30 -13.87 -0.15
N VAL A 30 11.34 -13.06 0.04
CA VAL A 30 12.15 -13.08 1.27
C VAL A 30 11.28 -12.81 2.49
N HIS A 31 10.42 -11.79 2.46
CA HIS A 31 9.52 -11.50 3.58
C HIS A 31 8.53 -12.64 3.84
N LEU A 32 8.00 -13.26 2.77
CA LEU A 32 7.12 -14.41 2.87
C LEU A 32 7.82 -15.61 3.51
N PHE A 33 9.01 -15.98 3.03
CA PHE A 33 9.78 -17.09 3.56
C PHE A 33 10.25 -16.83 4.99
N CYS A 34 10.65 -15.59 5.32
CA CYS A 34 10.95 -15.21 6.71
C CYS A 34 9.71 -15.35 7.60
N GLY A 35 8.54 -14.90 7.15
CA GLY A 35 7.29 -15.05 7.88
C GLY A 35 6.95 -16.52 8.14
N ILE A 36 6.99 -17.36 7.10
CA ILE A 36 6.76 -18.81 7.20
C ILE A 36 7.80 -19.46 8.12
N GLY A 37 9.07 -19.12 7.98
CA GLY A 37 10.16 -19.66 8.79
C GLY A 37 10.01 -19.32 10.27
N ILE A 38 9.63 -18.07 10.59
CA ILE A 38 9.33 -17.64 11.96
C ILE A 38 8.13 -18.43 12.50
N SER A 39 7.02 -18.51 11.75
CA SER A 39 5.85 -19.30 12.18
C SER A 39 6.20 -20.77 12.41
N ALA A 40 6.96 -21.39 11.51
CA ALA A 40 7.34 -22.80 11.58
C ALA A 40 8.32 -23.07 12.73
N HIS A 41 9.35 -22.24 12.90
CA HIS A 41 10.31 -22.38 13.99
C HIS A 41 9.61 -22.33 15.35
N ILE A 42 8.69 -21.39 15.51
CA ILE A 42 8.06 -21.23 16.81
C ILE A 42 6.92 -22.26 17.02
N TYR A 43 6.23 -22.70 15.95
CA TYR A 43 5.31 -23.85 16.01
C TYR A 43 5.99 -25.12 16.55
N VAL A 44 7.23 -25.38 16.16
CA VAL A 44 8.01 -26.53 16.63
C VAL A 44 8.50 -26.35 18.07
N SER A 45 8.70 -25.09 18.50
CA SER A 45 9.33 -24.78 19.78
C SER A 45 8.34 -24.67 20.95
N ASP A 46 7.06 -24.38 20.71
CA ASP A 46 6.07 -24.20 21.79
C ASP A 46 4.63 -24.58 21.37
N ILE A 47 3.89 -25.30 22.22
CA ILE A 47 2.58 -25.93 21.89
C ILE A 47 1.39 -24.96 22.12
N GLY A 48 1.57 -23.88 22.88
CA GLY A 48 0.50 -22.93 23.26
C GLY A 48 0.18 -21.80 22.25
N PHE A 49 0.61 -21.93 21.00
CA PHE A 49 1.25 -20.82 20.28
C PHE A 49 0.37 -19.98 19.34
N TRP A 50 -0.84 -20.43 18.98
CA TRP A 50 -1.68 -19.72 18.01
C TRP A 50 -2.23 -18.36 18.48
N PHE A 51 -2.08 -18.01 19.77
CA PHE A 51 -2.65 -16.79 20.34
C PHE A 51 -1.62 -15.90 21.06
N THR A 52 -0.33 -16.25 21.04
CA THR A 52 0.67 -15.67 21.93
C THR A 52 2.01 -15.41 21.18
N GLY A 53 2.60 -14.23 21.34
CA GLY A 53 4.00 -13.95 20.92
C GLY A 53 4.28 -13.64 19.43
N LEU A 54 5.56 -13.79 19.03
CA LEU A 54 6.14 -13.49 17.69
C LEU A 54 5.54 -14.31 16.52
N GLY A 55 4.72 -15.31 16.82
CA GLY A 55 4.31 -16.37 15.90
C GLY A 55 3.28 -16.05 14.85
N VAL A 56 2.44 -15.06 15.13
CA VAL A 56 1.23 -14.76 14.36
C VAL A 56 1.31 -13.35 13.80
N VAL A 57 1.53 -12.37 14.67
CA VAL A 57 1.59 -10.96 14.24
C VAL A 57 2.82 -10.70 13.38
N THR A 58 4.03 -11.08 13.80
CA THR A 58 5.26 -10.77 13.03
C THR A 58 5.21 -11.28 11.58
N PRO A 59 4.82 -12.55 11.31
CA PRO A 59 4.67 -13.06 9.96
C PRO A 59 3.65 -12.29 9.12
N ILE A 60 2.48 -11.95 9.69
CA ILE A 60 1.46 -11.15 9.01
C ILE A 60 2.03 -9.79 8.63
N LEU A 61 2.71 -9.11 9.56
CA LEU A 61 3.28 -7.78 9.31
C LEU A 61 4.42 -7.84 8.27
N LEU A 62 5.27 -8.86 8.31
CA LEU A 62 6.33 -9.07 7.32
C LEU A 62 5.77 -9.29 5.92
N VAL A 63 4.80 -10.19 5.77
CA VAL A 63 4.13 -10.45 4.48
C VAL A 63 3.45 -9.17 3.99
N THR A 64 2.77 -8.44 4.88
CA THR A 64 2.11 -7.18 4.53
C THR A 64 3.12 -6.14 4.04
N LEU A 65 4.26 -5.99 4.70
CA LEU A 65 5.35 -5.09 4.26
C LEU A 65 5.89 -5.50 2.87
N GLY A 66 6.10 -6.80 2.65
CA GLY A 66 6.53 -7.34 1.37
C GLY A 66 5.54 -7.04 0.24
N ILE A 67 4.24 -7.21 0.50
CA ILE A 67 3.17 -6.88 -0.45
C ILE A 67 3.13 -5.37 -0.74
N ILE A 68 3.22 -4.52 0.29
CA ILE A 68 3.27 -3.07 0.13
C ILE A 68 4.44 -2.66 -0.77
N PHE A 69 5.62 -3.25 -0.57
CA PHE A 69 6.78 -2.99 -1.41
C PHE A 69 6.61 -3.50 -2.86
N LEU A 70 5.91 -4.63 -3.03
CA LEU A 70 5.62 -5.22 -4.33
C LEU A 70 4.70 -4.34 -5.18
N VAL A 71 3.70 -3.71 -4.56
CA VAL A 71 2.72 -2.86 -5.26
C VAL A 71 3.22 -1.44 -5.54
N MET A 72 4.31 -1.01 -4.90
CA MET A 72 4.90 0.30 -5.18
C MET A 72 5.38 0.39 -6.64
N PRO A 73 5.15 1.51 -7.34
CA PRO A 73 5.68 1.72 -8.68
C PRO A 73 7.20 1.57 -8.72
N ASN A 74 7.69 0.79 -9.67
CA ASN A 74 9.11 0.51 -9.81
C ASN A 74 9.82 1.61 -10.63
N GLU A 75 11.13 1.77 -10.42
CA GLU A 75 11.95 2.76 -11.14
C GLU A 75 11.93 2.59 -12.68
N LYS A 76 11.89 1.35 -13.18
CA LYS A 76 11.81 1.10 -14.64
C LYS A 76 10.50 1.61 -15.22
N TRP A 77 9.39 1.50 -14.48
CA TRP A 77 8.11 2.06 -14.90
C TRP A 77 8.19 3.59 -14.96
N TYR A 78 8.74 4.24 -13.93
CA TYR A 78 8.95 5.69 -14.00
C TYR A 78 9.83 6.08 -15.19
N ARG A 79 10.96 5.40 -15.38
CA ARG A 79 11.90 5.69 -16.47
C ARG A 79 11.30 5.48 -17.86
N ASN A 80 10.57 4.40 -18.07
CA ASN A 80 10.12 4.00 -19.41
C ASN A 80 8.72 4.52 -19.76
N VAL A 81 7.92 4.91 -18.76
CA VAL A 81 6.52 5.30 -18.94
C VAL A 81 6.30 6.73 -18.48
N MET A 82 6.59 7.03 -17.21
CA MET A 82 6.29 8.36 -16.65
C MET A 82 7.22 9.45 -17.18
N VAL A 83 8.53 9.22 -17.27
CA VAL A 83 9.49 10.23 -17.76
C VAL A 83 9.23 10.63 -19.22
N PRO A 84 8.99 9.69 -20.16
CA PRO A 84 8.56 10.05 -21.52
C PRO A 84 7.24 10.83 -21.53
N TYR A 85 6.28 10.42 -20.70
CA TYR A 85 5.01 11.11 -20.57
C TYR A 85 5.18 12.56 -20.08
N LEU A 86 5.94 12.77 -19.00
CA LEU A 86 6.32 14.09 -18.50
C LEU A 86 7.06 14.91 -19.58
N SER A 87 7.96 14.27 -20.32
CA SER A 87 8.73 14.92 -21.39
C SER A 87 7.84 15.45 -22.51
N SER A 88 6.79 14.71 -22.88
CA SER A 88 5.82 15.14 -23.89
C SER A 88 4.96 16.32 -23.47
N ARG A 89 4.79 16.56 -22.16
CA ARG A 89 3.84 17.55 -21.61
C ARG A 89 4.52 18.80 -21.06
N LEU A 90 5.61 18.62 -20.35
CA LEU A 90 6.29 19.66 -19.58
C LEU A 90 7.68 19.98 -20.13
N ASN A 91 8.22 19.10 -20.99
CA ASN A 91 9.57 19.21 -21.53
C ASN A 91 10.64 19.56 -20.46
N PRO A 92 10.73 18.79 -19.35
CA PRO A 92 11.67 19.07 -18.28
C PRO A 92 13.11 18.85 -18.76
N LYS A 93 14.06 19.50 -18.09
CA LYS A 93 15.49 19.32 -18.32
C LYS A 93 15.92 17.90 -17.94
N GLU A 94 17.00 17.40 -18.54
CA GLU A 94 17.52 16.07 -18.21
C GLU A 94 17.90 15.93 -16.73
N GLU A 95 18.44 16.99 -16.12
CA GLU A 95 18.75 17.05 -14.68
C GLU A 95 17.48 16.84 -13.82
N GLU A 96 16.36 17.45 -14.19
CA GLU A 96 15.08 17.32 -13.49
C GLU A 96 14.51 15.91 -13.62
N LYS A 97 14.64 15.28 -14.80
CA LYS A 97 14.24 13.88 -15.02
C LYS A 97 15.03 12.93 -14.13
N GLU A 98 16.33 13.15 -14.00
CA GLU A 98 17.17 12.33 -13.14
C GLU A 98 16.83 12.52 -11.67
N LEU A 99 16.67 13.78 -11.22
CA LEU A 99 16.23 14.09 -9.85
C LEU A 99 14.87 13.46 -9.54
N PHE A 100 13.93 13.47 -10.48
CA PHE A 100 12.63 12.81 -10.36
C PHE A 100 12.75 11.29 -10.15
N LEU A 101 13.60 10.62 -10.94
CA LEU A 101 13.87 9.19 -10.75
C LEU A 101 14.57 8.91 -9.41
N GLN A 102 15.52 9.76 -9.01
CA GLN A 102 16.21 9.64 -7.72
C GLN A 102 15.24 9.81 -6.55
N TYR A 103 14.31 10.77 -6.62
CA TYR A 103 13.27 10.98 -5.63
C TYR A 103 12.46 9.70 -5.38
N HIS A 104 11.89 9.10 -6.44
CA HIS A 104 11.10 7.88 -6.30
C HIS A 104 11.93 6.69 -5.83
N ARG A 105 13.18 6.58 -6.27
CA ARG A 105 14.10 5.54 -5.81
C ARG A 105 14.38 5.68 -4.31
N ARG A 106 14.60 6.89 -3.81
CA ARG A 106 14.84 7.16 -2.38
C ARG A 106 13.58 6.89 -1.56
N LEU A 107 12.42 7.37 -2.01
CA LEU A 107 11.15 7.13 -1.34
C LEU A 107 10.89 5.64 -1.13
N ARG A 108 11.12 4.83 -2.17
CA ARG A 108 11.01 3.37 -2.08
C ARG A 108 12.06 2.74 -1.16
N THR A 109 13.30 3.21 -1.22
CA THR A 109 14.39 2.68 -0.38
C THR A 109 14.14 2.93 1.11
N VAL A 110 13.53 4.07 1.44
CA VAL A 110 13.21 4.46 2.83
C VAL A 110 12.02 3.66 3.39
N ALA A 111 11.10 3.20 2.53
CA ALA A 111 9.92 2.45 2.96
C ALA A 111 10.25 1.13 3.67
N LEU A 112 11.31 0.42 3.26
CA LEU A 112 11.71 -0.85 3.87
C LEU A 112 12.22 -0.70 5.32
N PRO A 113 13.29 0.07 5.61
CA PRO A 113 13.81 0.19 6.97
C PRO A 113 12.79 0.80 7.93
N LEU A 114 12.00 1.78 7.49
CA LEU A 114 10.94 2.35 8.32
C LEU A 114 9.77 1.38 8.50
N GLY A 115 9.49 0.53 7.50
CA GLY A 115 8.54 -0.55 7.66
C GLY A 115 8.97 -1.59 8.69
N TRP A 116 10.24 -1.98 8.69
CA TRP A 116 10.81 -2.83 9.73
C TRP A 116 10.71 -2.20 11.12
N LEU A 117 10.97 -0.90 11.25
CA LEU A 117 10.78 -0.18 12.51
C LEU A 117 9.32 -0.24 12.98
N ALA A 118 8.35 -0.07 12.07
CA ALA A 118 6.93 -0.21 12.38
C ALA A 118 6.57 -1.64 12.83
N ILE A 119 7.17 -2.68 12.22
CA ILE A 119 7.01 -4.08 12.67
C ILE A 119 7.51 -4.22 14.11
N VAL A 120 8.70 -3.70 14.43
CA VAL A 120 9.28 -3.79 15.79
C VAL A 120 8.36 -3.13 16.83
N VAL A 121 7.84 -1.94 16.54
CA VAL A 121 6.91 -1.24 17.44
C VAL A 121 5.61 -2.02 17.63
N CYS A 122 5.01 -2.50 16.54
CA CYS A 122 3.77 -3.29 16.59
C CYS A 122 3.98 -4.62 17.33
N GLN A 123 5.14 -5.24 17.15
CA GLN A 123 5.52 -6.47 17.83
C GLN A 123 5.71 -6.25 19.34
N PHE A 124 6.32 -5.14 19.73
CA PHE A 124 6.46 -4.76 21.14
C PHE A 124 5.09 -4.59 21.79
N LEU A 125 4.18 -3.86 21.15
CA LEU A 125 2.80 -3.69 21.63
C LEU A 125 2.07 -5.02 21.74
N TRP A 126 2.16 -5.87 20.72
CA TRP A 126 1.53 -7.19 20.74
C TRP A 126 2.03 -8.07 21.89
N THR A 127 3.35 -8.11 22.08
CA THR A 127 3.98 -8.91 23.14
C THR A 127 3.52 -8.44 24.51
N TYR A 128 3.50 -7.12 24.75
CA TYR A 128 3.03 -6.56 26.01
C TYR A 128 1.53 -6.85 26.25
N THR A 129 0.69 -6.65 25.24
CA THR A 129 -0.75 -6.90 25.36
C THR A 129 -1.06 -8.37 25.59
N THR A 130 -0.37 -9.27 24.89
CA THR A 130 -0.56 -10.72 25.07
C THR A 130 -0.12 -11.17 26.46
N MET A 131 1.05 -10.73 26.95
CA MET A 131 1.49 -11.03 28.32
C MET A 131 0.47 -10.62 29.39
N LEU A 132 -0.25 -9.52 29.18
CA LEU A 132 -1.31 -9.07 30.08
C LEU A 132 -2.63 -9.85 29.91
N MET A 133 -3.05 -10.09 28.66
CA MET A 133 -4.36 -10.64 28.33
C MET A 133 -4.44 -12.16 28.46
N ILE A 134 -3.36 -12.90 28.21
CA ILE A 134 -3.37 -14.38 28.27
C ILE A 134 -3.70 -14.89 29.68
N PRO A 135 -3.07 -14.40 30.77
CA PRO A 135 -3.43 -14.84 32.11
C PRO A 135 -4.89 -14.52 32.44
N LEU A 136 -5.41 -13.38 31.97
CA LEU A 136 -6.80 -12.99 32.16
C LEU A 136 -7.76 -13.86 31.33
N ALA A 137 -7.36 -14.28 30.13
CA ALA A 137 -8.13 -15.15 29.25
C ALA A 137 -8.25 -16.58 29.78
N ALA A 138 -7.26 -17.06 30.53
CA ALA A 138 -7.34 -18.34 31.24
C ALA A 138 -8.44 -18.34 32.31
N VAL A 139 -8.76 -17.17 32.88
CA VAL A 139 -9.79 -17.01 33.91
C VAL A 139 -11.14 -16.65 33.31
N HIS A 140 -11.17 -15.82 32.25
CA HIS A 140 -12.41 -15.41 31.58
C HIS A 140 -12.32 -15.50 30.06
N ARG A 141 -13.23 -16.30 29.48
CA ARG A 141 -13.28 -16.57 28.03
C ARG A 141 -13.42 -15.31 27.15
N ILE A 142 -14.05 -14.25 27.66
CA ILE A 142 -14.23 -12.96 26.97
C ILE A 142 -12.89 -12.31 26.55
N PHE A 143 -11.83 -12.51 27.33
CA PHE A 143 -10.52 -11.95 26.98
C PHE A 143 -9.83 -12.72 25.85
N ALA A 144 -10.19 -13.98 25.60
CA ALA A 144 -9.68 -14.74 24.47
C ALA A 144 -10.23 -14.19 23.14
N ASP A 145 -11.52 -13.87 23.07
CA ASP A 145 -12.12 -13.24 21.90
C ASP A 145 -11.57 -11.82 21.68
N SER A 146 -11.29 -11.10 22.78
CA SER A 146 -10.69 -9.77 22.74
C SER A 146 -9.29 -9.75 22.13
N LEU A 147 -8.51 -10.83 22.26
CA LEU A 147 -7.18 -10.93 21.65
C LEU A 147 -7.23 -10.85 20.11
N ILE A 148 -8.28 -11.38 19.49
CA ILE A 148 -8.47 -11.29 18.04
C ILE A 148 -8.69 -9.83 17.61
N PHE A 149 -9.53 -9.09 18.36
CA PHE A 149 -9.77 -7.67 18.09
C PHE A 149 -8.50 -6.83 18.29
N VAL A 150 -7.71 -7.13 19.32
CA VAL A 150 -6.40 -6.50 19.52
C VAL A 150 -5.46 -6.79 18.35
N MET A 151 -5.38 -8.04 17.89
CA MET A 151 -4.54 -8.41 16.75
C MET A 151 -4.92 -7.61 15.49
N ILE A 152 -6.21 -7.53 15.18
CA ILE A 152 -6.71 -6.71 14.06
C ILE A 152 -6.34 -5.23 14.28
N GLY A 153 -6.50 -4.73 15.50
CA GLY A 153 -6.10 -3.37 15.88
C GLY A 153 -4.62 -3.09 15.63
N ILE A 154 -3.73 -4.05 15.92
CA ILE A 154 -2.28 -3.92 15.67
C ILE A 154 -1.98 -3.93 14.18
N VAL A 155 -2.64 -4.78 13.39
CA VAL A 155 -2.49 -4.76 11.92
C VAL A 155 -2.97 -3.43 11.35
N MET A 156 -4.09 -2.89 11.83
CA MET A 156 -4.58 -1.58 11.40
C MET A 156 -3.61 -0.45 11.82
N LEU A 157 -3.09 -0.50 13.05
CA LEU A 157 -2.08 0.45 13.54
C LEU A 157 -0.82 0.39 12.66
N PHE A 158 -0.35 -0.82 12.31
CA PHE A 158 0.77 -1.00 11.40
C PHE A 158 0.52 -0.34 10.05
N LEU A 159 -0.64 -0.57 9.42
CA LEU A 159 -1.00 0.07 8.15
C LEU A 159 -1.01 1.59 8.26
N VAL A 160 -1.58 2.14 9.33
CA VAL A 160 -1.59 3.58 9.59
C VAL A 160 -0.17 4.12 9.78
N MET A 161 0.69 3.41 10.51
CA MET A 161 2.10 3.79 10.68
C MET A 161 2.84 3.81 9.35
N ILE A 162 2.68 2.78 8.51
CA ILE A 162 3.31 2.73 7.18
C ILE A 162 2.82 3.90 6.31
N LEU A 163 1.51 4.16 6.27
CA LEU A 163 0.96 5.28 5.50
C LEU A 163 1.48 6.63 6.01
N GLY A 164 1.54 6.80 7.34
CA GLY A 164 2.09 8.00 7.96
C GLY A 164 3.56 8.20 7.64
N ILE A 165 4.36 7.13 7.75
CA ILE A 165 5.77 7.11 7.37
C ILE A 165 5.98 7.50 5.92
N LEU A 166 5.20 6.93 5.00
CA LEU A 166 5.29 7.25 3.58
C LEU A 166 4.92 8.71 3.32
N THR A 167 3.84 9.20 3.93
CA THR A 167 3.40 10.59 3.80
C THR A 167 4.45 11.56 4.33
N ILE A 168 5.05 11.26 5.49
CA ILE A 168 6.13 12.08 6.06
C ILE A 168 7.37 12.04 5.17
N SER A 169 7.73 10.86 4.66
CA SER A 169 8.87 10.68 3.76
C SER A 169 8.67 11.43 2.45
N GLU A 170 7.46 11.40 1.87
CA GLU A 170 7.10 12.17 0.67
C GLU A 170 7.25 13.67 0.89
N ARG A 171 6.78 14.20 2.04
CA ARG A 171 6.91 15.62 2.39
C ARG A 171 8.37 16.04 2.63
N LEU A 172 9.13 15.25 3.38
CA LEU A 172 10.54 15.53 3.66
C LEU A 172 11.37 15.47 2.37
N LEU A 173 11.19 14.43 1.56
CA LEU A 173 11.87 14.33 0.28
C LEU A 173 11.39 15.43 -0.67
N GLY A 174 10.11 15.79 -0.68
CA GLY A 174 9.60 16.89 -1.51
C GLY A 174 10.25 18.23 -1.17
N SER A 175 10.55 18.48 0.10
CA SER A 175 11.31 19.67 0.52
C SER A 175 12.77 19.64 0.08
N ILE A 176 13.41 18.47 0.05
CA ILE A 176 14.81 18.31 -0.42
C ILE A 176 14.88 18.44 -1.94
N TYR A 177 13.86 17.94 -2.63
CA TYR A 177 13.73 17.93 -4.08
C TYR A 177 12.77 19.04 -4.56
N SER A 178 12.90 20.24 -4.01
CA SER A 178 12.03 21.39 -4.35
C SER A 178 12.07 21.75 -5.82
N ASP A 179 13.20 21.53 -6.48
CA ASP A 179 13.42 21.92 -7.88
C ASP A 179 12.51 21.16 -8.85
N ILE A 180 12.10 19.94 -8.48
CA ILE A 180 11.19 19.09 -9.27
C ILE A 180 9.75 19.10 -8.75
N ILE A 181 9.39 20.02 -7.86
CA ILE A 181 8.06 20.01 -7.21
C ILE A 181 6.92 20.09 -8.23
N HIS A 182 7.12 20.85 -9.31
CA HIS A 182 6.15 20.98 -10.39
C HIS A 182 5.90 19.63 -11.12
N LEU A 183 6.92 18.77 -11.24
CA LEU A 183 6.77 17.42 -11.80
C LEU A 183 5.99 16.49 -10.85
N LEU A 184 6.25 16.61 -9.54
CA LEU A 184 5.56 15.84 -8.51
C LEU A 184 4.08 16.27 -8.40
N GLU A 185 3.79 17.56 -8.47
CA GLU A 185 2.42 18.10 -8.49
C GLU A 185 1.65 17.61 -9.72
N PHE A 186 2.30 17.62 -10.89
CA PHE A 186 1.71 17.08 -12.11
C PHE A 186 1.39 15.58 -11.97
N GLU A 187 2.33 14.79 -11.42
CA GLU A 187 2.11 13.37 -11.18
C GLU A 187 0.94 13.12 -10.20
N ASN A 188 0.87 13.89 -9.13
CA ASN A 188 -0.21 13.80 -8.15
C ASN A 188 -1.57 14.14 -8.77
N ALA A 189 -1.64 15.22 -9.55
CA ALA A 189 -2.84 15.59 -10.29
C ALA A 189 -3.26 14.48 -11.28
N TRP A 190 -2.29 13.85 -11.96
CA TRP A 190 -2.54 12.69 -12.82
C TRP A 190 -3.11 11.50 -12.05
N ARG A 191 -2.56 11.17 -10.88
CA ARG A 191 -3.07 10.07 -10.02
C ARG A 191 -4.48 10.35 -9.52
N GLU A 192 -4.76 11.56 -9.05
CA GLU A 192 -6.07 11.96 -8.55
C GLU A 192 -7.14 11.89 -9.65
N GLU A 193 -6.83 12.40 -10.84
CA GLU A 193 -7.71 12.35 -12.00
C GLU A 193 -7.99 10.89 -12.42
N LYS A 194 -6.96 10.05 -12.46
CA LYS A 194 -7.10 8.61 -12.76
C LYS A 194 -8.02 7.91 -11.75
N GLN A 195 -7.84 8.17 -10.45
CA GLN A 195 -8.71 7.61 -9.42
C GLN A 195 -10.15 8.12 -9.52
N ARG A 196 -10.36 9.40 -9.87
CA ARG A 196 -11.70 9.97 -10.06
C ARG A 196 -12.44 9.25 -11.17
N ARG A 197 -11.79 9.07 -12.32
CA ARG A 197 -12.33 8.34 -13.48
C ARG A 197 -12.67 6.90 -13.15
N GLU A 198 -11.78 6.21 -12.45
CA GLU A 198 -12.01 4.82 -12.09
C GLU A 198 -13.20 4.67 -11.13
N LYS A 199 -13.37 5.60 -10.19
CA LYS A 199 -14.56 5.69 -9.33
C LYS A 199 -15.82 5.93 -10.16
N ASP A 200 -15.78 6.82 -11.14
CA ASP A 200 -16.95 7.13 -11.98
C ASP A 200 -17.29 5.97 -12.93
N ARG A 201 -16.30 5.31 -13.53
CA ARG A 201 -16.48 4.07 -14.31
C ARG A 201 -17.11 2.96 -13.45
N MET A 202 -16.63 2.75 -12.22
CA MET A 202 -17.20 1.78 -11.29
C MET A 202 -18.65 2.12 -10.91
N LYS A 203 -19.02 3.41 -10.80
CA LYS A 203 -20.41 3.82 -10.56
C LYS A 203 -21.28 3.52 -11.78
N GLU A 204 -20.83 3.87 -12.97
CA GLU A 204 -21.55 3.60 -14.22
C GLU A 204 -21.77 2.10 -14.44
N GLU A 205 -20.75 1.26 -14.21
CA GLU A 205 -20.88 -0.20 -14.30
C GLU A 205 -21.86 -0.76 -13.26
N LYS A 206 -21.81 -0.27 -12.01
CA LYS A 206 -22.78 -0.64 -10.97
C LYS A 206 -24.20 -0.22 -11.34
N GLN A 207 -24.38 0.93 -11.96
CA GLN A 207 -25.68 1.44 -12.41
C GLN A 207 -26.21 0.62 -13.59
N ARG A 208 -25.39 0.40 -14.62
CA ARG A 208 -25.72 -0.50 -15.75
C ARG A 208 -26.05 -1.92 -15.27
N GLY A 209 -25.33 -2.42 -14.26
CA GLY A 209 -25.59 -3.72 -13.65
C GLY A 209 -26.89 -3.79 -12.83
N ARG A 210 -27.29 -2.69 -12.19
CA ARG A 210 -28.59 -2.56 -11.53
C ARG A 210 -29.72 -2.47 -12.54
N ASP A 211 -29.56 -1.67 -13.59
CA ASP A 211 -30.56 -1.50 -14.66
C ASP A 211 -30.80 -2.82 -15.40
N LYS A 212 -29.73 -3.57 -15.72
CA LYS A 212 -29.86 -4.92 -16.29
C LYS A 212 -30.58 -5.89 -15.36
N ARG A 213 -30.33 -5.84 -14.04
CA ARG A 213 -31.03 -6.67 -13.05
C ARG A 213 -32.50 -6.29 -12.90
N TRP A 214 -32.81 -5.00 -12.95
CA TRP A 214 -34.17 -4.48 -12.87
C TRP A 214 -34.99 -4.86 -14.10
N ARG A 215 -34.42 -4.71 -15.31
CA ARG A 215 -35.04 -5.15 -16.57
C ARG A 215 -35.32 -6.65 -16.61
N LYS A 216 -34.48 -7.50 -15.99
CA LYS A 216 -34.72 -8.96 -15.87
C LYS A 216 -35.82 -9.33 -14.87
N ARG A 217 -36.18 -8.45 -13.94
CA ARG A 217 -37.21 -8.70 -12.90
C ARG A 217 -38.57 -8.11 -13.23
N MET A 218 -38.70 -7.36 -14.33
CA MET A 218 -40.01 -6.93 -14.80
C MET A 218 -40.74 -8.10 -15.44
N PRO A 219 -41.94 -8.48 -14.95
CA PRO A 219 -42.81 -9.36 -15.70
C PRO A 219 -43.17 -8.68 -17.02
N LEU A 220 -42.93 -9.38 -18.12
CA LEU A 220 -43.49 -9.01 -19.42
C LEU A 220 -45.01 -9.10 -19.28
N HIS A 221 -45.66 -7.99 -18.95
CA HIS A 221 -47.10 -7.87 -19.13
C HIS A 221 -47.37 -7.94 -20.63
N ARG A 222 -47.72 -9.15 -21.08
CA ARG A 222 -48.44 -9.40 -22.33
C ARG A 222 -49.93 -9.40 -22.03
#